data_AF-Q2FTD8-F1
#
_entry.id   AF-Q2FTD8-F1
#
_cell.length_a   1.000
_cell.length_b   1.000
_cell.length_c   1.000
_cell.angle_alpha   90.00
_cell.angle_beta   90.00
_cell.angle_gamma   90.00
#
_symmetry.space_group_name_H-M   'P 1'
#
loop_
_entity.id
_entity.type
_entity.pdbx_description
1 polymer ?
#
loop_
_entity_poly.entity_id
_entity_poly.type
_entity_poly.pdbx_seq_one_letter_code
_entity_poly.pdbx_strand_id
1 'polypeptide(L)'
;MQIRIEDRAKEFIRGLPEKDRRIIGEHIEELIHHPHARWNIKRLKTKKPHWRMHISWKYTLFYSIDADMILIEKIMTIEQAHKKYGKI
;
A
#
# COMPACT_ATOMS: atom_id res chain seq x y z
N MET A 1 0.92 -0.19 16.83
CA MET A 1 1.52 0.03 15.51
C MET A 1 1.03 1.36 14.93
N GLN A 2 1.92 2.26 14.52
CA GLN A 2 1.57 3.56 13.93
C GLN A 2 1.61 3.48 12.41
N ILE A 3 0.75 4.25 11.72
CA ILE A 3 0.83 4.42 10.27
C ILE A 3 1.37 5.80 9.93
N ARG A 4 2.40 5.82 9.08
CA ARG A 4 2.84 7.02 8.39
C ARG A 4 2.58 6.88 6.90
N ILE A 5 2.01 7.92 6.31
CA ILE A 5 1.74 7.99 4.88
C ILE A 5 2.59 9.11 4.31
N GLU A 6 3.45 8.79 3.34
CA GLU A 6 4.22 9.79 2.62
C GLU A 6 3.31 10.79 1.89
N ASP A 7 3.78 12.02 1.74
CA ASP A 7 2.97 13.10 1.18
C ASP A 7 2.45 12.77 -0.22
N ARG A 8 3.31 12.18 -1.07
CA ARG A 8 2.93 11.72 -2.41
C ARG A 8 1.80 10.68 -2.40
N ALA A 9 1.78 9.80 -1.40
CA ALA A 9 0.71 8.82 -1.26
C ALA A 9 -0.59 9.48 -0.76
N LYS A 10 -0.50 10.47 0.14
CA LYS A 10 -1.65 11.28 0.56
C LYS A 10 -2.25 12.06 -0.61
N GLU A 11 -1.41 12.69 -1.43
CA GLU A 11 -1.84 13.42 -2.63
C GLU A 11 -2.56 12.49 -3.61
N PHE A 12 -2.02 11.29 -3.83
CA PHE A 12 -2.68 10.29 -4.67
C PHE A 12 -4.07 9.93 -4.13
N ILE A 13 -4.18 9.60 -2.82
CA ILE A 13 -5.47 9.30 -2.19
C ILE A 13 -6.44 10.47 -2.36
N ARG A 14 -5.99 11.71 -2.10
CA ARG A 14 -6.84 12.91 -2.21
C ARG A 14 -7.41 13.12 -3.62
N GLY A 15 -6.68 12.72 -4.66
CA GLY A 15 -7.14 12.78 -6.05
C GLY A 15 -8.14 11.69 -6.45
N LEU A 16 -8.44 10.72 -5.58
CA LEU A 16 -9.37 9.63 -5.89
C LEU A 16 -10.82 9.97 -5.55
N PRO A 17 -11.79 9.33 -6.25
CA PRO A 17 -13.20 9.37 -5.87
C PRO A 17 -13.40 8.97 -4.40
N GLU A 18 -14.43 9.52 -3.74
CA GLU A 18 -14.73 9.23 -2.32
C GLU A 18 -14.84 7.74 -2.02
N LYS A 19 -15.51 6.99 -2.91
CA LYS A 19 -15.62 5.54 -2.81
C LYS A 19 -14.25 4.86 -2.73
N ASP A 20 -13.32 5.23 -3.60
CA ASP A 20 -11.98 4.65 -3.64
C ASP A 20 -11.15 5.06 -2.42
N ARG A 21 -11.27 6.32 -1.98
CA ARG A 21 -10.63 6.82 -0.75
C ARG A 21 -11.05 6.01 0.47
N ARG A 22 -12.35 5.75 0.61
CA ARG A 22 -12.92 4.95 1.69
C ARG A 22 -12.37 3.53 1.69
N ILE A 23 -12.42 2.85 0.53
CA ILE A 23 -11.91 1.48 0.38
C ILE A 23 -10.42 1.40 0.75
N ILE A 24 -9.61 2.37 0.30
CA ILE A 24 -8.18 2.42 0.63
C ILE A 24 -7.98 2.65 2.13
N GLY A 25 -8.74 3.57 2.73
CA GLY A 25 -8.71 3.81 4.18
C GLY A 25 -9.00 2.55 4.99
N GLU A 26 -10.08 1.84 4.66
CA GLU A 26 -10.46 0.59 5.32
C GLU A 26 -9.34 -0.46 5.23
N HIS A 27 -8.72 -0.63 4.06
CA HIS A 27 -7.61 -1.57 3.90
C HIS A 27 -6.34 -1.14 4.65
N ILE A 28 -6.09 0.17 4.78
CA ILE A 28 -4.97 0.72 5.56
C ILE A 28 -5.20 0.49 7.06
N GLU A 29 -6.42 0.69 7.56
CA GLU A 29 -6.77 0.40 8.95
C GLU A 29 -6.63 -1.09 9.25
N GLU A 30 -7.13 -1.96 8.36
CA GLU A 30 -6.93 -3.41 8.49
C GLU A 30 -5.45 -3.81 8.50
N LEU A 31 -4.60 -3.07 7.79
CA LEU A 31 -3.15 -3.31 7.76
C LEU A 31 -2.51 -3.13 9.15
N ILE A 32 -3.06 -2.28 10.01
CA ILE A 32 -2.61 -2.11 11.41
C ILE A 32 -2.79 -3.41 12.20
N HIS A 33 -3.86 -4.14 11.93
CA HIS A 33 -4.17 -5.38 12.65
C HIS A 33 -3.41 -6.59 12.07
N HIS A 34 -3.22 -6.62 10.75
CA HIS A 34 -2.61 -7.76 10.06
C HIS A 34 -1.56 -7.34 9.03
N PRO A 35 -0.40 -6.78 9.46
CA PRO A 35 0.63 -6.26 8.56
C PRO A 35 1.36 -7.32 7.72
N HIS A 36 1.42 -8.58 8.19
CA HIS A 36 2.23 -9.63 7.56
C HIS A 36 1.42 -10.76 6.91
N ALA A 37 0.11 -10.83 7.15
CA ALA A 37 -0.64 -12.09 7.00
C ALA A 37 -1.93 -11.93 6.17
N ARG A 38 -1.81 -11.42 4.94
CA ARG A 38 -2.91 -11.46 3.95
C ARG A 38 -2.43 -12.09 2.66
N TRP A 39 -3.31 -12.86 2.03
CA TRP A 39 -3.08 -13.46 0.70
C TRP A 39 -2.75 -12.42 -0.38
N ASN A 40 -3.22 -11.18 -0.18
CA ASN A 40 -2.96 -10.03 -1.05
C ASN A 40 -1.62 -9.32 -0.79
N ILE A 41 -0.90 -9.70 0.27
CA ILE A 41 0.35 -9.08 0.67
C ILE A 41 1.51 -9.95 0.18
N LYS A 42 2.43 -9.36 -0.58
CA LYS A 42 3.63 -10.04 -1.03
C LYS A 42 4.87 -9.25 -0.62
N ARG A 43 5.81 -9.94 0.02
CA ARG A 43 7.12 -9.36 0.32
C ARG A 43 7.94 -9.25 -0.96
N LEU A 44 8.49 -8.07 -1.21
CA LEU A 44 9.39 -7.80 -2.31
C LEU A 44 10.82 -8.24 -1.93
N LYS A 45 11.54 -8.85 -2.87
CA LYS A 45 12.94 -9.25 -2.69
C LYS A 45 13.86 -8.03 -2.86
N THR A 46 13.92 -7.20 -1.84
CA THR A 46 14.70 -5.96 -1.80
C THR A 46 15.60 -5.94 -0.57
N LYS A 47 16.66 -5.12 -0.58
CA LYS A 47 17.60 -5.00 0.56
C LYS A 47 16.91 -4.57 1.85
N LYS A 48 15.88 -3.71 1.74
CA LYS A 48 14.96 -3.38 2.82
C LYS A 48 13.69 -4.23 2.69
N PRO A 49 13.03 -4.56 3.81
CA PRO A 49 11.80 -5.31 3.74
C PRO A 49 10.71 -4.35 3.20
N HIS A 50 10.34 -4.54 1.94
CA HIS A 50 9.23 -3.84 1.31
C HIS A 50 8.13 -4.86 1.04
N TRP A 51 6.90 -4.42 1.20
CA TRP A 51 5.70 -5.20 0.95
C TRP A 51 4.86 -4.49 -0.08
N ARG A 52 4.21 -5.28 -0.92
CA ARG A 52 3.13 -4.82 -1.78
C ARG A 52 1.82 -5.41 -1.32
N MET A 53 0.74 -4.66 -1.46
CA MET A 53 -0.61 -5.13 -1.25
C MET A 53 -1.50 -4.70 -2.40
N HIS A 54 -2.27 -5.65 -2.96
CA HIS A 54 -3.32 -5.33 -3.92
C HIS A 54 -4.61 -4.98 -3.19
N ILE A 55 -5.20 -3.84 -3.54
CA ILE A 55 -6.47 -3.36 -3.02
C ILE A 55 -7.47 -3.39 -4.17
N SER A 56 -8.51 -4.22 -4.02
CA SER A 56 -9.61 -4.38 -4.97
C SER A 56 -9.18 -4.60 -6.43
N TRP A 57 -8.01 -5.22 -6.66
CA TRP A 57 -7.41 -5.42 -8.00
C TRP A 57 -7.19 -4.14 -8.83
N LYS A 58 -7.42 -2.97 -8.23
CA LYS A 58 -7.37 -1.65 -8.89
C LYS A 58 -6.16 -0.87 -8.45
N TYR A 59 -5.79 -0.98 -7.17
CA TYR A 59 -4.69 -0.26 -6.57
C TYR A 59 -3.62 -1.21 -6.03
N THR A 60 -2.40 -0.71 -6.02
CA THR A 60 -1.24 -1.35 -5.41
C THR A 60 -0.66 -0.39 -4.38
N LEU A 61 -0.62 -0.85 -3.13
CA LEU A 61 -0.02 -0.18 -2.00
C LEU A 61 1.39 -0.74 -1.79
N PHE A 62 2.38 0.14 -1.67
CA PHE A 62 3.75 -0.19 -1.31
C PHE A 62 4.05 0.39 0.07
N TYR A 63 4.51 -0.47 0.96
CA TYR A 63 4.82 -0.07 2.32
C TYR A 63 6.00 -0.86 2.89
N SER A 64 6.60 -0.29 3.93
CA SER A 64 7.60 -0.95 4.78
C SER A 64 7.10 -0.99 6.21
N ILE A 65 7.61 -1.95 6.98
CA ILE A 65 7.31 -2.16 8.39
C ILE A 65 8.64 -2.06 9.11
N ASP A 66 8.69 -1.19 10.12
CA ASP A 66 9.85 -0.97 10.98
C ASP A 66 9.39 -0.99 12.44
N ALA A 67 9.86 -1.98 13.21
CA ALA A 67 9.52 -2.25 14.62
C ALA A 67 8.02 -2.16 14.96
N ASP A 68 7.49 -0.94 15.12
CA ASP A 68 6.12 -0.61 15.49
C ASP A 68 5.44 0.39 14.54
N MET A 69 5.98 0.57 13.33
CA MET A 69 5.51 1.55 12.35
C MET A 69 5.35 0.91 10.97
N ILE A 70 4.22 1.20 10.34
CA ILE A 70 3.98 0.97 8.92
C ILE A 70 4.20 2.29 8.18
N LEU A 71 5.15 2.31 7.26
CA LEU A 71 5.39 3.42 6.36
C LEU A 71 4.79 3.11 4.99
N ILE A 72 3.71 3.79 4.65
CA ILE A 72 3.12 3.81 3.31
C ILE A 72 3.93 4.76 2.45
N GLU A 73 4.79 4.16 1.63
CA GLU A 73 5.67 4.87 0.71
C GLU A 73 4.90 5.32 -0.53
N LYS A 74 4.00 4.47 -1.04
CA LYS A 74 3.32 4.76 -2.29
C LYS A 74 2.02 4.02 -2.50
N ILE A 75 1.08 4.70 -3.15
CA ILE A 75 -0.14 4.11 -3.69
C ILE A 75 -0.22 4.48 -5.16
N MET A 76 -0.58 3.52 -6.00
CA MET A 76 -0.80 3.74 -7.43
C MET A 76 -1.78 2.71 -7.98
N THR A 77 -2.26 2.90 -9.20
CA THR A 77 -3.09 1.87 -9.86
C THR A 77 -2.26 0.63 -10.20
N ILE A 78 -2.92 -0.52 -10.35
CA ILE A 78 -2.26 -1.76 -10.78
C ILE A 78 -1.54 -1.59 -12.14
N GLU A 79 -2.14 -0.82 -13.05
CA GLU A 79 -1.54 -0.51 -14.36
C GLU A 79 -0.25 0.32 -14.22
N GLN A 80 -0.28 1.34 -13.36
CA GLN A 80 0.91 2.16 -13.07
C GLN A 80 2.00 1.33 -12.41
N ALA A 81 1.62 0.43 -11.50
CA ALA A 81 2.54 -0.49 -10.85
C ALA A 81 3.18 -1.43 -11.87
N HIS A 82 2.37 -2.04 -12.76
CA HIS A 82 2.86 -2.92 -13.82
C HIS A 82 3.81 -2.21 -14.79
N LYS A 83 3.49 -0.96 -15.15
CA LYS A 83 4.35 -0.14 -16.01
C LYS A 83 5.68 0.21 -15.34
N LYS A 84 5.66 0.47 -14.03
CA LYS A 84 6.83 0.99 -13.31
C LYS A 84 7.76 -0.10 -12.77
N TYR A 85 7.20 -1.24 -12.36
CA TYR A 85 7.96 -2.32 -11.71
C TYR A 85 7.88 -3.65 -12.47
N GLY A 86 7.27 -3.68 -13.67
CA GLY A 86 7.08 -4.89 -14.48
C GLY A 86 5.85 -5.69 -14.05
N LYS A 87 5.67 -6.92 -14.58
CA LYS A 87 4.63 -7.84 -14.08
C LYS A 87 4.92 -8.17 -12.61
N ILE A 88 4.29 -7.44 -11.70
CA ILE A 88 4.44 -7.66 -10.26
C ILE A 88 3.45 -8.73 -9.84
#